data_AF-E9SB54-F1
#
_entry.id   AF-E9SB54-F1
#
_cell.length_a   1.000
_cell.length_b   1.000
_cell.length_c   1.000
_cell.angle_alpha   90.00
_cell.angle_beta   90.00
_cell.angle_gamma   90.00
#
_symmetry.space_group_name_H-M   'P 1'
#
loop_
_entity.id
_entity.type
_entity.pdbx_description
1 polymer ?
#
loop_
_entity_poly.entity_id
_entity_poly.type
_entity_poly.pdbx_seq_one_letter_code
_entity_poly.pdbx_strand_id
1 'polypeptide(L)'
;MVSPQNDYDAVSPREMVIKLNKLAADESIGLIVGTSLGGFYAAVLSAETGLPAVLVNPCLMAFYHLPLLGYTGDISEFIGLFGELEDLDKSRICAIIGGSDEVVTTHSFTRGYLGEERVTVIPAGKHSGATLPLAEYFGKVIK
;
A
#
# COMPACT_ATOMS: atom_id res chain seq x y z
N MET A 1 12.29 -4.31 -12.60
CA MET A 1 11.20 -4.49 -11.62
C MET A 1 11.74 -5.40 -10.54
N VAL A 2 11.78 -4.92 -9.29
CA VAL A 2 12.25 -5.70 -8.15
C VAL A 2 11.00 -6.07 -7.34
N SER A 3 10.79 -7.37 -7.13
CA SER A 3 9.64 -7.89 -6.38
C SER A 3 10.17 -8.75 -5.23
N PRO A 4 10.52 -8.15 -4.08
CA PRO A 4 11.05 -8.90 -2.96
C PRO A 4 9.98 -9.88 -2.44
N GLN A 5 10.37 -11.14 -2.26
CA GLN A 5 9.58 -12.05 -1.45
C GLN A 5 9.84 -11.70 0.02
N ASN A 6 8.80 -11.23 0.69
CA ASN A 6 8.88 -10.80 2.08
C ASN A 6 8.01 -11.71 2.93
N ASP A 7 8.63 -12.29 3.95
CA ASP A 7 7.90 -12.90 5.05
C ASP A 7 7.58 -11.80 6.05
N TYR A 8 6.35 -11.29 5.98
CA TYR A 8 5.87 -10.19 6.82
C TYR A 8 5.62 -10.64 8.27
N ASP A 9 5.56 -11.95 8.53
CA ASP A 9 5.34 -12.51 9.86
C ASP A 9 6.66 -12.80 10.59
N ALA A 10 7.77 -12.91 9.84
CA ALA A 10 9.09 -13.23 10.39
C ALA A 10 9.91 -12.01 10.87
N VAL A 11 9.55 -10.79 10.47
CA VAL A 11 10.27 -9.56 10.84
C VAL A 11 9.31 -8.49 11.32
N SER A 12 9.80 -7.59 12.18
CA SER A 12 8.97 -6.49 12.66
C SER A 12 8.56 -5.56 11.51
N PRO A 13 7.40 -4.88 11.58
CA PRO A 13 7.02 -3.89 10.58
C PRO A 13 8.08 -2.81 10.32
N ARG A 14 8.75 -2.33 11.37
CA ARG A 14 9.85 -1.36 11.21
C ARG A 14 11.08 -1.96 10.54
N GLU A 15 11.47 -3.18 10.90
CA GLU A 15 12.56 -3.88 10.22
C GLU A 15 12.27 -4.09 8.73
N MET A 16 11.00 -4.37 8.39
CA MET A 16 10.57 -4.46 7.00
C MET A 16 10.75 -3.14 6.25
N VAL A 17 10.36 -2.01 6.85
CA VAL A 17 10.55 -0.67 6.25
C VAL A 17 12.04 -0.39 6.02
N ILE A 18 12.91 -0.69 6.99
CA ILE A 18 14.37 -0.54 6.84
C ILE A 18 14.89 -1.39 5.68
N LYS A 19 14.46 -2.65 5.58
CA LYS A 19 14.86 -3.57 4.51
C LYS A 19 14.41 -3.06 3.14
N LEU A 20 13.17 -2.57 3.03
CA LEU A 20 12.62 -2.03 1.79
C LEU A 20 13.30 -0.73 1.36
N ASN A 21 13.59 0.18 2.28
CA ASN A 21 14.36 1.39 2.01
C ASN A 21 15.74 1.07 1.44
N LYS A 22 16.46 0.16 2.09
CA LYS A 22 17.77 -0.28 1.61
C LYS A 22 17.69 -0.84 0.20
N LEU A 23 16.71 -1.70 -0.06
CA LEU A 23 16.49 -2.27 -1.39
C LEU A 23 16.16 -1.19 -2.43
N ALA A 24 15.31 -0.22 -2.08
CA ALA A 24 14.95 0.88 -2.98
C ALA A 24 16.17 1.74 -3.37
N ALA A 25 17.07 1.99 -2.41
CA ALA A 25 18.32 2.70 -2.64
C ALA A 25 19.31 1.89 -3.48
N ASP A 26 19.54 0.63 -3.13
CA ASP A 26 20.49 -0.26 -3.81
C ASP A 26 20.10 -0.48 -5.29
N GLU A 27 18.80 -0.58 -5.57
CA GLU A 27 18.26 -0.86 -6.90
C GLU A 27 17.91 0.40 -7.70
N SER A 28 18.07 1.60 -7.11
CA SER A 28 17.76 2.90 -7.75
C SER A 28 16.38 2.94 -8.43
N ILE A 29 15.34 2.50 -7.71
CA ILE A 29 13.98 2.41 -8.26
C ILE A 29 13.37 3.80 -8.47
N GLY A 30 12.57 3.95 -9.53
CA GLY A 30 11.83 5.19 -9.82
C GLY A 30 10.34 5.19 -9.43
N LEU A 31 9.81 4.03 -9.02
CA LEU A 31 8.39 3.84 -8.71
C LEU A 31 8.22 2.65 -7.75
N ILE A 32 7.31 2.79 -6.80
CA ILE A 32 6.91 1.73 -5.88
C ILE A 32 5.52 1.23 -6.27
N VAL A 33 5.30 -0.09 -6.24
CA VAL A 33 3.97 -0.68 -6.41
C VAL A 33 3.70 -1.59 -5.23
N GLY A 34 2.56 -1.39 -4.56
CA GLY A 34 2.19 -2.16 -3.37
C GLY A 34 0.75 -2.65 -3.43
N THR A 35 0.53 -3.90 -3.02
CA THR A 35 -0.81 -4.49 -2.93
C THR A 35 -1.15 -4.89 -1.50
N SER A 36 -2.39 -4.71 -1.05
CA SER A 36 -2.83 -5.09 0.30
C SER A 36 -1.90 -4.53 1.39
N LEU A 37 -1.31 -5.37 2.25
CA LEU A 37 -0.30 -4.97 3.24
C LEU A 37 0.97 -4.38 2.59
N GLY A 38 1.39 -4.89 1.43
CA GLY A 38 2.45 -4.27 0.64
C GLY A 38 2.09 -2.85 0.19
N GLY A 39 0.80 -2.54 0.03
CA GLY A 39 0.31 -1.19 -0.24
C GLY A 39 0.50 -0.23 0.94
N PHE A 40 0.41 -0.73 2.18
CA PHE A 40 0.75 0.04 3.37
C PHE A 40 2.24 0.39 3.39
N TYR A 41 3.12 -0.60 3.23
CA TYR A 41 4.56 -0.36 3.18
C TYR A 41 4.99 0.51 1.99
N ALA A 42 4.33 0.38 0.84
CA ALA A 42 4.59 1.24 -0.31
C ALA A 42 4.25 2.70 -0.02
N ALA A 43 3.16 2.97 0.71
CA ALA A 43 2.80 4.32 1.13
C ALA A 43 3.80 4.88 2.14
N VAL A 44 4.18 4.09 3.15
CA VAL A 44 5.22 4.48 4.14
C VAL A 44 6.55 4.79 3.44
N LEU A 45 7.03 3.88 2.59
CA LEU A 45 8.28 4.07 1.85
C LEU A 45 8.23 5.30 0.94
N SER A 46 7.07 5.57 0.33
CA SER A 46 6.85 6.77 -0.48
C SER A 46 6.91 8.05 0.36
N ALA A 47 6.38 8.04 1.58
CA ALA A 47 6.48 9.17 2.52
C ALA A 47 7.95 9.44 2.90
N GLU A 48 8.73 8.40 3.21
CA GLU A 48 10.13 8.54 3.61
C GLU A 48 11.07 8.93 2.46
N THR A 49 10.81 8.46 1.24
CA THR A 49 11.73 8.63 0.10
C THR A 49 11.30 9.68 -0.91
N GLY A 50 10.03 10.10 -0.89
CA GLY A 50 9.42 10.97 -1.91
C GLY A 50 9.22 10.30 -3.28
N LEU A 51 9.49 8.99 -3.39
CA LEU A 51 9.25 8.23 -4.62
C LEU A 51 7.74 8.10 -4.88
N PRO A 52 7.29 8.17 -6.14
CA PRO A 52 5.89 7.93 -6.45
C PRO A 52 5.49 6.48 -6.16
N ALA A 53 4.20 6.27 -5.86
CA ALA A 53 3.67 4.93 -5.59
C ALA A 53 2.32 4.67 -6.26
N VAL A 54 2.14 3.44 -6.73
CA VAL A 54 0.84 2.92 -7.17
C VAL A 54 0.36 1.85 -6.19
N LEU A 55 -0.83 2.05 -5.66
CA LEU A 55 -1.43 1.20 -4.63
C LEU A 55 -2.58 0.37 -5.22
N VAL A 56 -2.61 -0.92 -4.91
CA VAL A 56 -3.65 -1.86 -5.34
C VAL A 56 -4.33 -2.44 -4.10
N ASN A 57 -5.62 -2.18 -3.91
CA ASN A 57 -6.37 -2.59 -2.71
C ASN A 57 -5.56 -2.36 -1.41
N PRO A 58 -4.99 -1.17 -1.17
CA PRO A 58 -4.03 -0.99 -0.08
C PRO A 58 -4.69 -1.13 1.29
N CYS A 59 -4.01 -1.82 2.20
CA CYS A 59 -4.41 -1.94 3.60
C CYS A 59 -3.82 -0.79 4.44
N LEU A 60 -4.17 0.47 4.12
CA LEU A 60 -3.55 1.63 4.78
C LEU A 60 -3.78 1.65 6.30
N MET A 61 -4.89 1.09 6.77
CA MET A 61 -5.15 0.89 8.19
C MET A 61 -4.76 -0.53 8.62
N ALA A 62 -3.51 -0.92 8.38
CA ALA A 62 -3.00 -2.25 8.71
C ALA A 62 -3.24 -2.63 10.19
N PHE A 63 -3.09 -1.65 11.09
CA PHE A 63 -3.34 -1.82 12.52
C PHE A 63 -4.79 -2.21 12.87
N TYR A 64 -5.75 -1.92 11.98
CA TYR A 64 -7.16 -2.28 12.15
C TYR A 64 -7.49 -3.64 11.53
N HIS A 65 -6.99 -3.92 10.32
CA HIS A 65 -7.35 -5.14 9.59
C HIS A 65 -6.59 -6.38 10.04
N LEU A 66 -5.30 -6.26 10.32
CA LEU A 66 -4.47 -7.43 10.67
C LEU A 66 -5.01 -8.19 11.90
N PRO A 67 -5.45 -7.54 12.99
CA PRO A 67 -6.06 -8.23 14.13
C PRO A 67 -7.34 -8.99 13.75
N LEU A 68 -8.15 -8.45 12.84
CA LEU A 68 -9.38 -9.11 12.35
C LEU A 68 -9.07 -10.35 11.51
N LEU A 69 -7.89 -10.40 10.90
CA LEU A 69 -7.38 -11.51 10.10
C LEU A 69 -6.58 -12.51 10.95
N GLY A 70 -6.50 -12.32 12.27
CA GLY A 70 -5.83 -13.23 13.19
C GLY A 70 -4.33 -12.98 13.38
N TYR A 71 -3.81 -11.83 12.95
CA TYR A 71 -2.44 -11.44 13.27
C TYR A 71 -2.29 -11.22 14.78
N THR A 72 -1.30 -11.88 15.39
CA THR A 72 -1.04 -11.85 16.84
C THR A 72 0.27 -11.14 17.20
N GLY A 73 0.98 -10.56 16.23
CA GLY A 73 2.20 -9.80 16.48
C GLY A 73 1.93 -8.42 17.07
N ASP A 74 3.00 -7.65 17.31
CA ASP A 74 2.87 -6.31 17.87
C ASP A 74 2.23 -5.34 16.86
N ILE A 75 1.03 -4.88 17.20
CA ILE A 75 0.26 -3.94 16.37
C ILE A 75 0.73 -2.49 16.53
N SER A 76 1.45 -2.17 17.61
CA SER A 76 1.86 -0.80 17.93
C SER A 76 2.85 -0.24 16.92
N GLU A 77 3.68 -1.08 16.30
CA GLU A 77 4.56 -0.67 15.21
C GLU A 77 3.78 -0.21 13.97
N PHE A 78 2.70 -0.90 13.62
CA PHE A 78 1.83 -0.47 12.51
C PHE A 78 1.15 0.87 12.80
N ILE A 79 0.80 1.15 14.06
CA ILE A 79 0.25 2.46 14.46
C ILE A 79 1.32 3.54 14.30
N GLY A 80 2.55 3.28 14.73
CA GLY A 80 3.67 4.21 14.57
C GLY A 80 3.95 4.54 13.10
N LEU A 81 4.09 3.51 12.26
CA LEU A 81 4.30 3.65 10.81
C LEU A 81 3.11 4.32 10.11
N PHE A 82 1.88 4.08 10.58
CA PHE A 82 0.70 4.78 10.05
C PHE A 82 0.79 6.30 10.27
N GLY A 83 1.40 6.73 11.38
CA GLY A 83 1.65 8.15 11.65
C GLY A 83 2.55 8.81 10.58
N GLU A 84 3.49 8.06 10.00
CA GLU A 84 4.40 8.56 8.96
C GLU A 84 3.67 8.90 7.65
N LEU A 85 2.45 8.39 7.46
CA LEU A 85 1.60 8.80 6.34
C LEU A 85 1.20 10.28 6.44
N GLU A 86 1.38 10.97 7.56
CA GLU A 86 1.18 12.42 7.64
C GLU A 86 2.05 13.18 6.62
N ASP A 87 3.29 12.71 6.40
CA ASP A 87 4.28 13.35 5.53
C ASP A 87 4.13 12.95 4.04
N LEU A 88 3.18 12.08 3.71
CA LEU A 88 3.02 11.57 2.35
C LEU A 88 2.59 12.68 1.37
N ASP A 89 3.37 12.90 0.32
CA ASP A 89 2.95 13.70 -0.84
C ASP A 89 1.92 12.92 -1.67
N LYS A 90 0.65 13.06 -1.29
CA LYS A 90 -0.51 12.42 -1.93
C LYS A 90 -0.61 12.70 -3.42
N SER A 91 -0.03 13.81 -3.91
CA SER A 91 -0.06 14.14 -5.34
C SER A 91 0.73 13.15 -6.21
N ARG A 92 1.60 12.35 -5.59
CA ARG A 92 2.43 11.32 -6.22
C ARG A 92 1.87 9.91 -6.09
N ILE A 93 0.70 9.78 -5.47
CA ILE A 93 0.08 8.49 -5.16
C ILE A 93 -1.15 8.31 -6.04
N CYS A 94 -1.26 7.14 -6.65
CA CYS A 94 -2.49 6.71 -7.33
C CYS A 94 -2.91 5.36 -6.75
N ALA A 95 -4.20 5.16 -6.50
CA ALA A 95 -4.73 3.91 -5.99
C ALA A 95 -5.83 3.34 -6.89
N ILE A 96 -5.86 2.02 -7.02
CA ILE A 96 -7.00 1.29 -7.57
C ILE A 96 -7.55 0.36 -6.48
N ILE A 97 -8.87 0.41 -6.29
CA ILE A 97 -9.54 -0.36 -5.25
C ILE A 97 -10.77 -1.11 -5.78
N GLY A 98 -11.01 -2.29 -5.23
CA GLY A 98 -12.23 -3.06 -5.43
C GLY A 98 -13.36 -2.55 -4.55
N GLY A 99 -14.49 -2.16 -5.16
CA GLY A 99 -15.69 -1.76 -4.42
C GLY A 99 -16.39 -2.91 -3.70
N SER A 100 -16.04 -4.15 -4.05
CA SER A 100 -16.51 -5.40 -3.43
C SER A 100 -15.38 -6.14 -2.72
N ASP A 101 -14.34 -5.41 -2.27
CA ASP A 101 -13.24 -5.97 -1.48
C ASP A 101 -13.75 -6.53 -0.15
N GLU A 102 -13.57 -7.84 0.02
CA GLU A 102 -14.04 -8.64 1.13
C GLU A 102 -13.06 -8.68 2.32
N VAL A 103 -11.85 -8.15 2.15
CA VAL A 103 -10.77 -8.18 3.15
C VAL A 103 -10.54 -6.78 3.72
N VAL A 104 -10.26 -5.80 2.86
CA VAL A 104 -9.96 -4.43 3.26
C VAL A 104 -11.24 -3.60 3.16
N THR A 105 -11.97 -3.52 4.27
CA THR A 105 -13.28 -2.84 4.33
C THR A 105 -13.17 -1.33 4.59
N THR A 106 -11.97 -0.78 4.81
CA THR A 106 -11.74 0.64 5.09
C THR A 106 -11.40 1.46 3.84
N HIS A 107 -11.89 1.05 2.67
CA HIS A 107 -11.64 1.78 1.41
C HIS A 107 -12.15 3.24 1.44
N SER A 108 -13.13 3.56 2.29
CA SER A 108 -13.55 4.93 2.56
C SER A 108 -12.43 5.80 3.14
N PHE A 109 -11.58 5.24 4.01
CA PHE A 109 -10.40 5.92 4.53
C PHE A 109 -9.43 6.22 3.38
N THR A 110 -9.09 5.22 2.56
CA THR A 110 -8.16 5.39 1.43
C THR A 110 -8.62 6.51 0.48
N ARG A 111 -9.92 6.53 0.15
CA ARG A 111 -10.53 7.57 -0.70
C ARG A 111 -10.48 8.96 -0.06
N GLY A 112 -10.89 9.08 1.20
CA GLY A 112 -10.86 10.36 1.91
C GLY A 112 -9.45 10.88 2.16
N TYR A 113 -8.50 9.97 2.41
CA TYR A 113 -7.11 10.31 2.70
C TYR A 113 -6.33 10.74 1.45
N LEU A 114 -6.47 10.03 0.32
CA LEU A 114 -5.75 10.35 -0.93
C LEU A 114 -6.48 11.38 -1.82
N GLY A 115 -7.80 11.52 -1.68
CA GLY A 115 -8.64 12.30 -2.59
C GLY A 115 -9.25 11.42 -3.70
N GLU A 116 -10.51 11.70 -4.05
CA GLU A 116 -11.28 10.91 -5.02
C GLU A 116 -10.63 10.91 -6.42
N GLU A 117 -9.93 11.98 -6.80
CA GLU A 117 -9.26 12.11 -8.08
C GLU A 117 -8.03 11.19 -8.22
N ARG A 118 -7.51 10.70 -7.09
CA ARG A 118 -6.35 9.80 -7.02
C ARG A 118 -6.74 8.34 -6.91
N VAL A 119 -8.02 8.03 -6.70
CA VAL A 119 -8.51 6.68 -6.43
C VAL A 119 -9.47 6.22 -7.51
N THR A 120 -9.08 5.18 -8.25
CA THR A 120 -9.96 4.49 -9.19
C THR A 120 -10.70 3.36 -8.47
N VAL A 121 -12.03 3.43 -8.43
CA VAL A 121 -12.87 2.38 -7.82
C VAL A 121 -13.42 1.48 -8.92
N ILE A 122 -13.24 0.17 -8.76
CA ILE A 122 -13.86 -0.85 -9.61
C ILE A 122 -15.02 -1.47 -8.83
N PRO A 123 -16.30 -1.15 -9.13
CA PRO A 123 -17.42 -1.51 -8.25
C PRO A 123 -17.50 -3.01 -7.90
N ALA A 124 -17.29 -3.89 -8.89
CA ALA A 124 -17.30 -5.34 -8.73
C ALA A 124 -15.91 -5.93 -8.40
N GLY A 125 -14.89 -5.07 -8.22
CA GLY A 125 -13.53 -5.48 -7.90
C GLY A 125 -13.44 -6.06 -6.49
N LYS A 126 -12.62 -7.11 -6.33
CA LYS A 126 -12.36 -7.87 -5.11
C LYS A 126 -10.92 -7.70 -4.64
N HIS A 127 -10.61 -8.21 -3.45
CA HIS A 127 -9.31 -8.01 -2.81
C HIS A 127 -8.10 -8.55 -3.60
N SER A 128 -8.24 -9.72 -4.24
CA SER A 128 -7.12 -10.40 -4.91
C SER A 128 -6.49 -9.63 -6.08
N GLY A 129 -7.14 -8.55 -6.55
CA GLY A 129 -6.69 -7.77 -7.69
C GLY A 129 -7.01 -8.40 -9.05
N ALA A 130 -7.36 -9.68 -9.11
CA ALA A 130 -7.66 -10.39 -10.37
C ALA A 130 -8.90 -9.86 -11.11
N THR A 131 -9.78 -9.17 -10.39
CA THR A 131 -10.99 -8.53 -10.92
C THR A 131 -10.78 -7.04 -11.24
N LEU A 132 -9.56 -6.54 -11.05
CA LEU A 132 -9.19 -5.16 -11.37
C LEU A 132 -8.52 -5.15 -12.75
N PRO A 133 -8.77 -4.13 -13.59
CA PRO A 133 -8.13 -3.96 -14.89
C PRO A 133 -6.70 -3.41 -14.73
N LEU A 134 -5.83 -4.15 -14.01
CA LEU A 134 -4.51 -3.66 -13.60
C LEU A 134 -3.61 -3.26 -14.78
N ALA A 135 -3.61 -4.02 -15.87
CA ALA A 135 -2.80 -3.72 -17.04
C ALA A 135 -3.18 -2.36 -17.68
N GLU A 136 -4.49 -2.13 -17.89
CA GLU A 136 -5.00 -0.86 -18.40
C GLU A 136 -4.72 0.29 -17.42
N TYR A 137 -4.99 0.04 -16.14
CA TYR A 137 -4.77 1.03 -15.09
C TYR A 137 -3.30 1.47 -15.02
N PHE A 138 -2.36 0.52 -14.97
CA PHE A 138 -0.93 0.82 -14.95
C PHE A 138 -0.49 1.58 -16.21
N GLY A 139 -0.98 1.23 -17.39
CA GLY A 139 -0.69 1.98 -18.62
C GLY A 139 -1.19 3.43 -18.62
N LYS A 140 -2.16 3.77 -17.75
CA LYS A 140 -2.65 5.13 -17.56
C LYS A 140 -1.83 5.93 -16.55
N VAL A 141 -1.46 5.30 -15.43
CA VAL A 141 -0.87 6.00 -14.27
C VAL A 141 0.66 5.96 -14.23
N ILE A 142 1.28 4.98 -14.91
CA ILE A 142 2.73 4.88 -15.08
C ILE A 142 3.04 5.43 -16.48
N LYS A 143 3.76 6.55 -16.55
CA LYS A 143 4.22 7.17 -17.80
C LYS A 143 5.73 7.18 -17.88
#